data_AF-X0Z5S1-F1
#
_entry.id   AF-X0Z5S1-F1
#
_cell.length_a   1.000
_cell.length_b   1.000
_cell.length_c   1.000
_cell.angle_alpha   90.00
_cell.angle_beta   90.00
_cell.angle_gamma   90.00
#
_symmetry.space_group_name_H-M   'P 1'
#
loop_
_entity.id
_entity.type
_entity.pdbx_description
1 polymer ?
#
loop_
_entity_poly.entity_id
_entity_poly.type
_entity_poly.pdbx_seq_one_letter_code
_entity_poly.pdbx_strand_id
1 'polypeptide(L)'
;MIMKKQLRKTVVNSWNEWDPLKHVIVGKADYTCIPWPEPAINIRFSLSKDRSMIGNCGPRPQASVEKANEQLDHFAKTLEKRGILVDRPTPIQWNQSMQTPDWRVKSGIGCMPPRDVL
;
A
#
# COMPACT_ATOMS: atom_id res chain seq x y z
N MET A 1 -21.14 -22.45 -8.42
CA MET A 1 -22.00 -21.32 -8.82
C MET A 1 -21.39 -20.04 -8.25
N ILE A 2 -20.62 -19.30 -9.06
CA ILE A 2 -20.00 -18.03 -8.61
C ILE A 2 -21.12 -16.99 -8.62
N MET A 3 -21.62 -16.60 -7.46
CA MET A 3 -22.51 -15.44 -7.36
C MET A 3 -21.74 -14.21 -7.83
N LYS A 4 -22.07 -13.70 -9.02
CA LYS A 4 -21.63 -12.37 -9.44
C LYS A 4 -22.23 -11.38 -8.45
N LYS A 5 -21.41 -10.88 -7.52
CA LYS A 5 -21.76 -9.76 -6.64
C LYS A 5 -22.21 -8.62 -7.55
N GLN A 6 -23.50 -8.31 -7.53
CA GLN A 6 -24.07 -7.24 -8.34
C GLN A 6 -23.32 -5.95 -7.98
N LEU A 7 -22.53 -5.43 -8.92
CA LEU A 7 -21.70 -4.24 -8.73
C LEU A 7 -22.64 -3.05 -8.56
N ARG A 8 -22.96 -2.72 -7.30
CA ARG A 8 -23.61 -1.44 -6.99
C ARG A 8 -22.64 -0.33 -7.39
N LYS A 9 -23.17 0.71 -8.04
CA LYS A 9 -22.40 1.91 -8.37
C LYS A 9 -21.80 2.50 -7.09
N THR A 10 -20.48 2.53 -6.98
CA THR A 10 -19.77 3.19 -5.88
C THR A 10 -19.86 4.71 -6.07
N VAL A 11 -20.27 5.42 -5.02
CA VAL A 11 -20.28 6.88 -4.97
C VAL A 11 -19.19 7.34 -4.02
N VAL A 12 -18.20 8.08 -4.52
CA VAL A 12 -17.14 8.69 -3.70
C VAL A 12 -17.64 10.02 -3.19
N ASN A 13 -17.82 10.15 -1.88
CA ASN A 13 -18.33 11.35 -1.22
C ASN A 13 -17.74 11.43 0.20
N SER A 14 -16.64 12.15 0.33
CA SER A 14 -15.91 12.36 1.59
C SER A 14 -15.42 13.81 1.60
N TRP A 15 -15.80 14.57 2.64
CA TRP A 15 -15.50 16.01 2.76
C TRP A 15 -14.51 16.33 3.86
N ASN A 16 -14.29 15.38 4.77
CA ASN A 16 -13.44 15.54 5.95
C ASN A 16 -13.05 14.16 6.49
N GLU A 17 -12.25 14.18 7.55
CA GLU A 17 -11.61 12.97 8.12
C GLU A 17 -12.35 12.42 9.36
N TRP A 18 -13.52 12.96 9.73
CA TRP A 18 -14.20 12.62 10.99
C TRP A 18 -15.68 12.22 10.84
N ASP A 19 -16.32 12.54 9.72
CA ASP A 19 -17.68 12.08 9.44
C ASP A 19 -17.74 10.53 9.44
N PRO A 20 -18.91 9.94 9.76
CA PRO A 20 -19.04 8.48 9.85
C PRO A 20 -18.56 7.76 8.59
N LEU A 21 -17.51 6.94 8.75
CA LEU A 21 -16.87 6.21 7.67
C LEU A 21 -17.80 5.13 7.11
N LYS A 22 -18.01 5.12 5.78
CA LYS A 22 -18.89 4.17 5.08
C LYS A 22 -18.14 3.14 4.23
N HIS A 23 -17.06 3.58 3.59
CA HIS A 23 -16.27 2.77 2.66
C HIS A 23 -14.83 3.27 2.69
N VAL A 24 -13.86 2.36 2.80
CA VAL A 24 -12.44 2.68 2.87
C VAL A 24 -11.60 1.68 2.07
N ILE A 25 -10.43 2.11 1.62
CA ILE A 25 -9.40 1.26 1.02
C ILE A 25 -8.33 0.98 2.08
N VAL A 26 -8.05 -0.29 2.34
CA VAL A 26 -6.95 -0.72 3.22
C VAL A 26 -5.89 -1.40 2.37
N GLY A 27 -4.65 -0.93 2.48
CA GLY A 27 -3.54 -1.42 1.66
C GLY A 27 -3.12 -2.86 1.94
N LYS A 28 -2.10 -3.30 1.19
CA LYS A 28 -1.45 -4.60 1.33
C LYS A 28 0.08 -4.45 1.30
N ALA A 29 0.76 -5.24 2.13
CA ALA A 29 2.23 -5.24 2.19
C ALA A 29 2.88 -6.16 1.14
N ASP A 30 2.08 -6.94 0.41
CA ASP A 30 2.52 -7.89 -0.61
C ASP A 30 3.51 -7.26 -1.60
N TYR A 31 4.62 -7.98 -1.80
CA TYR A 31 5.70 -7.65 -2.73
C TYR A 31 6.36 -6.27 -2.49
N THR A 32 6.13 -5.63 -1.34
CA THR A 32 6.68 -4.31 -1.07
C THR A 32 8.21 -4.32 -1.09
N CYS A 33 8.79 -3.27 -1.66
CA CYS A 33 10.21 -3.08 -1.78
C CYS A 33 10.66 -1.82 -1.03
N ILE A 34 11.86 -1.89 -0.47
CA ILE A 34 12.61 -0.72 -0.01
C ILE A 34 13.08 0.01 -1.27
N PRO A 35 12.76 1.31 -1.43
CA PRO A 35 13.07 2.06 -2.63
C PRO A 35 14.57 2.12 -2.86
N TRP A 36 14.96 2.13 -4.14
CA TRP A 36 16.34 2.37 -4.52
C TRP A 36 16.72 3.84 -4.33
N PRO A 37 18.00 4.15 -4.08
CA PRO A 37 18.45 5.52 -3.89
C PRO A 37 18.21 6.34 -5.16
N GLU A 38 17.49 7.45 -5.00
CA GLU A 38 17.27 8.48 -6.02
C GLU A 38 17.18 9.85 -5.33
N PRO A 39 17.34 10.99 -6.03
CA PRO A 39 17.36 12.30 -5.40
C PRO A 39 16.16 12.57 -4.46
N ALA A 40 14.94 12.17 -4.86
CA ALA A 40 13.73 12.36 -4.06
C ALA A 40 13.66 11.45 -2.82
N ILE A 41 14.23 10.24 -2.89
CA ILE A 41 14.22 9.25 -1.81
C ILE A 41 15.38 9.49 -0.83
N ASN A 42 16.54 9.90 -1.32
CA ASN A 42 17.74 10.15 -0.50
C ASN A 42 17.51 11.25 0.52
N ILE A 43 16.73 12.27 0.18
CA ILE A 43 16.33 13.32 1.14
C ILE A 43 15.54 12.68 2.28
N ARG A 44 14.57 11.81 1.99
CA ARG A 44 13.80 11.14 3.05
C ARG A 44 14.66 10.26 3.94
N PHE A 45 15.62 9.52 3.37
CA PHE A 45 16.57 8.73 4.15
C PHE A 45 17.53 9.62 4.98
N SER A 46 17.91 10.79 4.49
CA SER A 46 18.75 11.73 5.24
C SER A 46 18.03 12.36 6.43
N LEU A 47 16.70 12.47 6.35
CA LEU A 47 15.85 13.02 7.40
C LEU A 47 15.43 11.95 8.42
N SER A 48 15.54 10.66 8.10
CA SER A 48 15.17 9.59 9.00
C SER A 48 16.29 9.26 10.00
N LYS A 49 15.96 9.23 11.29
CA LYS A 49 16.86 8.69 12.33
C LYS A 49 17.06 7.19 12.19
N ASP A 50 16.07 6.51 11.61
CA ASP A 50 16.15 5.10 11.27
C ASP A 50 17.01 4.91 10.01
N ARG A 51 18.13 4.21 10.17
CA ARG A 51 19.07 3.87 9.09
C ARG A 51 18.93 2.43 8.60
N SER A 52 17.98 1.65 9.14
CA SER A 52 17.79 0.23 8.80
C SER A 52 17.50 -0.02 7.32
N MET A 53 17.01 1.00 6.61
CA MET A 53 16.70 0.95 5.18
C MET A 53 17.89 1.36 4.28
N ILE A 54 18.93 1.98 4.84
CA ILE A 54 20.11 2.42 4.09
C ILE A 54 20.93 1.18 3.74
N GLY A 55 21.09 0.92 2.43
CA GLY A 55 21.82 -0.24 1.91
C GLY A 55 20.99 -1.51 1.71
N ASN A 56 19.73 -1.53 2.17
CA ASN A 56 18.84 -2.71 2.09
C ASN A 56 17.74 -2.52 1.01
N CYS A 57 18.12 -2.11 -0.21
CA CYS A 57 17.15 -1.85 -1.28
C CYS A 57 16.61 -3.15 -1.89
N GLY A 58 15.37 -3.12 -2.40
CA GLY A 58 14.69 -4.31 -2.96
C GLY A 58 13.65 -4.92 -2.02
N PRO A 59 13.26 -6.19 -2.20
CA PRO A 59 12.16 -6.81 -1.46
C PRO A 59 12.34 -6.75 0.05
N ARG A 60 11.26 -6.45 0.79
CA ARG A 60 11.28 -6.56 2.25
C ARG A 60 11.36 -8.03 2.69
N PRO A 61 11.93 -8.32 3.88
CA PRO A 61 11.94 -9.66 4.44
C PRO A 61 10.51 -10.23 4.52
N GLN A 62 10.34 -11.47 4.07
CA GLN A 62 9.05 -12.13 3.98
C GLN A 62 8.31 -12.15 5.34
N ALA A 63 9.03 -12.46 6.42
CA ALA A 63 8.47 -12.46 7.78
C ALA A 63 7.91 -11.08 8.21
N SER A 64 8.49 -9.98 7.73
CA SER A 64 7.97 -8.63 7.99
C SER A 64 6.70 -8.35 7.18
N VAL A 65 6.66 -8.82 5.93
CA VAL A 65 5.48 -8.69 5.05
C VAL A 65 4.29 -9.48 5.63
N GLU A 66 4.53 -10.71 6.07
CA GLU A 66 3.50 -11.57 6.68
C GLU A 66 2.91 -10.96 7.94
N LYS A 67 3.75 -10.48 8.87
CA LYS A 67 3.29 -9.80 10.08
C LYS A 67 2.51 -8.53 9.77
N ALA A 68 2.94 -7.75 8.78
CA ALA A 68 2.22 -6.55 8.37
C ALA A 68 0.85 -6.89 7.77
N ASN A 69 0.78 -7.92 6.92
CA ASN A 69 -0.48 -8.38 6.35
C ASN A 69 -1.44 -8.95 7.39
N GLU A 70 -0.94 -9.67 8.40
CA GLU A 70 -1.76 -10.12 9.54
C GLU A 70 -2.44 -8.94 10.25
N GLN A 71 -1.68 -7.89 10.53
CA GLN A 71 -2.21 -6.67 11.17
C GLN A 71 -3.20 -5.92 10.27
N LEU A 72 -2.89 -5.77 8.99
CA LEU A 72 -3.76 -5.11 8.00
C LEU A 72 -5.07 -5.89 7.79
N ASP A 73 -5.01 -7.22 7.78
CA ASP A 73 -6.18 -8.08 7.64
C ASP A 73 -7.04 -8.04 8.90
N HIS A 74 -6.42 -8.02 10.09
CA HIS A 74 -7.14 -7.82 11.34
C HIS A 74 -7.83 -6.43 11.38
N PHE A 75 -7.16 -5.38 10.92
CA PHE A 75 -7.72 -4.03 10.83
C PHE A 75 -8.92 -3.98 9.87
N ALA A 76 -8.77 -4.54 8.66
CA ALA A 76 -9.85 -4.66 7.69
C ALA A 76 -11.07 -5.39 8.28
N LYS A 77 -10.86 -6.56 8.90
CA LYS A 77 -11.94 -7.32 9.57
C LYS A 77 -12.62 -6.52 10.68
N THR A 78 -11.87 -5.70 11.42
CA THR A 78 -12.42 -4.86 12.48
C THR A 78 -13.35 -3.78 11.92
N LEU A 79 -12.99 -3.18 10.78
CA LEU A 79 -13.82 -2.20 10.08
C LEU A 79 -15.08 -2.85 9.49
N GLU A 80 -14.94 -4.02 8.86
CA GLU A 80 -16.07 -4.79 8.33
C GLU A 80 -17.08 -5.15 9.43
N LYS A 81 -16.61 -5.57 10.62
CA LYS A 81 -17.47 -5.82 11.79
C LYS A 81 -18.25 -4.60 12.26
N ARG A 82 -17.76 -3.38 11.96
CA ARG A 82 -18.44 -2.11 12.24
C ARG A 82 -19.40 -1.68 11.11
N GLY A 83 -19.61 -2.52 10.09
CA GLY A 83 -20.48 -2.23 8.96
C GLY A 83 -19.84 -1.37 7.87
N ILE A 84 -18.53 -1.15 7.93
CA ILE A 84 -17.78 -0.34 6.96
C ILE A 84 -17.38 -1.24 5.79
N LEU A 85 -17.60 -0.79 4.56
CA LEU A 85 -17.11 -1.49 3.38
C LEU A 85 -15.60 -1.33 3.26
N VAL A 86 -14.87 -2.41 3.01
CA VAL A 86 -13.43 -2.39 2.85
C VAL A 86 -13.04 -2.95 1.48
N ASP A 87 -12.37 -2.12 0.68
CA ASP A 87 -11.68 -2.59 -0.52
C ASP A 87 -10.20 -2.81 -0.21
N ARG A 88 -9.63 -3.84 -0.83
CA ARG A 88 -8.20 -4.16 -0.75
C ARG A 88 -7.62 -4.09 -2.16
N PRO A 89 -6.49 -3.41 -2.40
CA PRO A 89 -5.86 -3.39 -3.71
C PRO A 89 -5.42 -4.80 -4.11
N THR A 90 -5.41 -5.07 -5.41
CA THR A 90 -4.75 -6.25 -5.97
C THR A 90 -3.26 -5.94 -6.08
N PRO A 91 -2.38 -6.62 -5.32
CA PRO A 91 -0.95 -6.38 -5.42
C PRO A 91 -0.43 -6.78 -6.80
N ILE A 92 0.58 -6.05 -7.28
CA ILE A 92 1.38 -6.42 -8.45
C ILE A 92 2.80 -6.72 -8.01
N GLN A 93 3.61 -7.31 -8.88
CA GLN A 93 5.03 -7.46 -8.60
C GLN A 93 5.73 -6.11 -8.59
N TRP A 94 6.03 -5.57 -7.40
CA TRP A 94 6.73 -4.30 -7.27
C TRP A 94 8.24 -4.43 -7.49
N ASN A 95 8.81 -5.64 -7.38
CA ASN A 95 10.22 -5.90 -7.64
C ASN A 95 10.50 -6.08 -9.14
N GLN A 96 9.98 -5.18 -9.97
CA GLN A 96 10.22 -5.16 -11.41
C GLN A 96 10.70 -3.77 -11.83
N SER A 97 11.63 -3.72 -12.78
CA SER A 97 12.14 -2.45 -13.29
C SER A 97 11.05 -1.71 -14.05
N MET A 98 10.98 -0.39 -13.86
CA MET A 98 10.11 0.51 -14.61
C MET A 98 10.97 1.58 -15.29
N GLN A 99 10.58 1.98 -16.49
CA GLN A 99 11.30 2.98 -17.25
C GLN A 99 10.34 3.84 -18.05
N THR A 100 10.72 5.10 -18.21
CA THR A 100 10.20 6.05 -19.18
C THR A 100 11.36 6.47 -20.10
N PRO A 101 11.14 7.30 -21.13
CA PRO A 101 12.24 7.89 -21.89
C PRO A 101 13.23 8.69 -21.02
N ASP A 102 12.76 9.25 -19.90
CA ASP A 102 13.53 10.18 -19.06
C ASP A 102 14.25 9.52 -17.88
N TRP A 103 13.71 8.40 -17.36
CA TRP A 103 14.25 7.77 -16.16
C TRP A 103 14.02 6.26 -16.11
N ARG A 104 14.80 5.60 -15.26
CA ARG A 104 14.70 4.16 -14.98
C ARG A 104 14.83 3.91 -13.49
N VAL A 105 13.96 3.07 -12.94
CA VAL A 105 14.03 2.57 -11.57
C VAL A 105 14.04 1.05 -11.56
N LYS A 106 14.69 0.47 -10.55
CA LYS A 106 14.84 -0.99 -10.44
C LYS A 106 13.62 -1.69 -9.83
N SER A 107 12.80 -0.97 -9.07
CA SER A 107 11.58 -1.48 -8.44
C SER A 107 10.59 -0.34 -8.15
N GLY A 108 9.33 -0.68 -7.94
CA GLY A 108 8.37 0.17 -7.23
C GLY A 108 8.52 0.05 -5.71
N ILE A 109 7.53 0.55 -4.97
CA ILE A 109 7.52 0.54 -3.49
C ILE A 109 6.45 -0.40 -2.94
N GLY A 110 5.18 -0.22 -3.28
CA GLY A 110 4.10 -1.03 -2.73
C GLY A 110 2.73 -0.37 -2.88
N CYS A 111 1.70 -1.03 -2.33
CA CYS A 111 0.32 -0.51 -2.26
C CYS A 111 -0.22 -0.46 -0.82
N MET A 112 0.68 -0.46 0.17
CA MET A 112 0.30 -0.41 1.58
C MET A 112 -0.29 0.94 2.01
N PRO A 113 0.19 2.11 1.51
CA PRO A 113 -0.39 3.41 1.83
C PRO A 113 -1.24 3.99 0.68
N PRO A 114 -2.53 3.62 0.53
CA PRO A 114 -3.42 4.22 -0.47
C PRO A 114 -3.50 5.76 -0.41
N ARG A 115 -3.32 6.33 0.78
CA ARG A 115 -3.38 7.79 1.03
C ARG A 115 -2.27 8.57 0.32
N ASP A 116 -1.18 7.92 -0.07
CA ASP A 116 -0.06 8.59 -0.73
C ASP A 116 -0.36 8.92 -2.20
N VAL A 117 -1.38 8.29 -2.80
CA VAL A 117 -1.66 8.36 -4.24
C VAL A 117 -3.11 8.69 -4.61
N LEU A 118 -4.01 8.82 -3.62
CA LEU A 118 -5.44 9.13 -3.79
C LEU A 118 -5.85 10.35 -2.96
#